data_AF-A0A401IT32-F1
#
_entry.id   AF-A0A401IT32-F1
#
_cell.length_a   1.000
_cell.length_b   1.000
_cell.length_c   1.000
_cell.angle_alpha   90.00
_cell.angle_beta   90.00
_cell.angle_gamma   90.00
#
_symmetry.space_group_name_H-M   'P 1'
#
loop_
_entity.id
_entity.type
_entity.pdbx_description
1 polymer ?
#
loop_
_entity_poly.entity_id
_entity_poly.type
_entity_poly.pdbx_seq_one_letter_code
_entity_poly.pdbx_strand_id
1 'polypeptide(L)' 'MKFVFDIDGTISFNGQKIEKPIVRAINSISNNGKNAIFASARPIRDLLPLVRGF' A
#
# COMPACT_ATOMS: atom_id res chain seq x y z
N MET A 1 9.35 1.42 13.91
CA MET A 1 10.00 1.26 12.59
C MET A 1 9.03 1.64 11.49
N LYS A 2 9.50 2.24 10.40
CA LYS A 2 8.68 2.65 9.25
C LYS A 2 9.00 1.73 8.07
N PHE A 3 7.97 1.23 7.41
CA PHE A 3 8.07 0.49 6.15
C PHE A 3 7.51 1.36 5.04
N VAL A 4 8.32 1.65 4.04
CA VAL A 4 7.92 2.47 2.90
C VAL A 4 7.78 1.57 1.70
N PHE A 5 6.61 1.56 1.08
CA PHE A 5 6.31 0.75 -0.10
C PHE A 5 6.08 1.68 -1.29
N ASP A 6 6.83 1.45 -2.36
CA ASP A 6 6.37 1.90 -3.67
C ASP A 6 5.07 1.18 -4.07
N ILE A 7 4.29 1.77 -4.97
CA ILE A 7 2.98 1.24 -5.39
C ILE A 7 3.11 0.39 -6.65
N ASP A 8 3.42 1.04 -7.77
CA ASP A 8 3.26 0.46 -9.09
C ASP A 8 4.41 -0.50 -9.41
N GLY A 9 4.08 -1.75 -9.71
CA GLY A 9 5.09 -2.81 -9.93
C GLY A 9 5.68 -3.40 -8.65
N THR A 10 5.38 -2.80 -7.48
CA THR A 10 5.84 -3.30 -6.17
C THR A 10 4.72 -4.00 -5.40
N ILE A 11 3.62 -3.28 -5.09
CA ILE A 11 2.47 -3.86 -4.38
C ILE A 11 1.19 -3.88 -5.22
N SER A 12 1.15 -3.12 -6.33
CA SER A 12 0.10 -3.19 -7.34
C SER A 12 0.71 -3.58 -8.69
N PHE A 13 0.39 -4.77 -9.18
CA PHE A 13 0.96 -5.31 -10.42
C PHE A 13 0.19 -4.94 -11.68
N ASN A 14 -1.03 -4.42 -11.55
CA ASN A 14 -1.86 -3.99 -12.66
C ASN A 14 -2.23 -2.50 -12.61
N GLY A 15 -1.68 -1.77 -11.64
CA GLY A 15 -1.95 -0.35 -11.43
C GLY A 15 -3.39 -0.01 -11.06
N GLN A 16 -4.23 -0.99 -10.70
CA GLN A 16 -5.65 -0.78 -10.37
C GLN A 16 -6.01 -1.26 -8.98
N LYS A 17 -5.36 -2.32 -8.49
CA LYS A 17 -5.65 -2.91 -7.17
C LYS A 17 -4.38 -3.48 -6.52
N ILE A 18 -4.46 -3.65 -5.20
CA ILE A 18 -3.51 -4.42 -4.41
C ILE A 18 -4.19 -5.73 -4.01
N GLU A 19 -3.52 -6.84 -4.22
CA GLU A 19 -4.13 -8.15 -3.97
C GLU A 19 -4.34 -8.41 -2.48
N LYS A 20 -5.43 -9.10 -2.14
CA LYS A 20 -5.82 -9.37 -0.73
C LYS A 20 -4.69 -9.96 0.12
N PRO A 21 -3.83 -10.89 -0.35
CA PRO A 21 -2.71 -11.39 0.43
C PRO A 21 -1.72 -10.29 0.84
N ILE A 22 -1.41 -9.37 -0.07
CA ILE A 22 -0.50 -8.23 0.17
C ILE A 22 -1.13 -7.25 1.16
N VAL A 23 -2.42 -6.93 0.98
CA VAL A 23 -3.16 -6.08 1.93
C VAL A 23 -3.08 -6.64 3.35
N ARG A 24 -3.34 -7.95 3.52
CA ARG A 24 -3.26 -8.60 4.84
C ARG A 24 -1.86 -8.53 5.45
N ALA A 25 -0.82 -8.73 4.64
CA ALA A 25 0.56 -8.64 5.10
C ALA A 25 0.91 -7.23 5.58
N ILE A 26 0.54 -6.20 4.82
CA ILE A 26 0.77 -4.80 5.19
C ILE A 26 -0.05 -4.42 6.45
N ASN A 27 -1.32 -4.85 6.56
CA ASN A 27 -2.12 -4.62 7.77
C ASN A 27 -1.53 -5.25 9.03
N SER A 28 -0.83 -6.38 8.88
CA SER A 28 -0.13 -7.01 10.00
C SER A 28 0.98 -6.11 10.57
N ILE A 29 1.58 -5.22 9.76
CA ILE A 29 2.60 -4.26 10.19
C ILE A 29 1.99 -3.26 11.18
N SER A 30 0.83 -2.70 10.84
CA SER A 30 0.05 -1.79 11.69
C SER A 30 -0.40 -2.47 12.98
N ASN A 31 -0.90 -3.71 12.89
CA ASN A 31 -1.30 -4.51 14.05
C ASN A 31 -0.12 -4.80 15.01
N ASN A 32 1.11 -4.75 14.51
CA ASN A 32 2.34 -4.91 15.30
C ASN A 32 2.92 -3.56 15.78
N GLY A 33 2.13 -2.48 15.77
CA GLY A 33 2.53 -1.15 16.25
C GLY A 33 3.56 -0.44 15.38
N LYS A 34 3.70 -0.85 14.12
CA LYS A 34 4.65 -0.27 13.15
C LYS A 34 3.91 0.47 12.05
N ASN A 35 4.54 1.47 11.44
CA ASN A 35 3.89 2.29 10.40
C ASN A 35 4.22 1.76 9.01
N ALA A 36 3.18 1.52 8.21
CA ALA A 36 3.28 1.34 6.77
C ALA A 36 3.02 2.69 6.08
N ILE A 37 3.88 3.06 5.12
CA ILE A 37 3.83 4.31 4.37
C ILE A 37 3.85 3.96 2.89
N PHE A 38 3.01 4.63 2.10
CA PHE A 38 2.96 4.45 0.65
C PHE A 38 3.68 5.60 -0.05
N ALA A 39 4.66 5.27 -0.89
CA ALA A 39 5.31 6.19 -1.81
C ALA A 39 4.75 5.95 -3.21
N SER A 40 4.36 7.01 -3.90
CA SER A 40 3.83 6.90 -5.26
C SER A 40 4.17 8.13 -6.07
N ALA A 41 4.45 7.93 -7.35
CA ALA A 41 4.48 9.01 -8.34
C ALA A 41 3.07 9.44 -8.79
N ARG A 42 2.02 8.70 -8.42
CA ARG A 42 0.64 9.07 -8.72
C ARG A 42 0.23 10.31 -7.94
N PRO A 43 -0.57 11.22 -8.53
CA PRO A 43 -1.22 12.26 -7.75
C PRO A 43 -2.16 11.63 -6.72
N ILE A 44 -2.35 12.30 -5.56
CA ILE A 44 -3.10 11.75 -4.43
C ILE A 44 -4.51 11.26 -4.80
N ARG A 45 -5.18 11.94 -5.74
CA ARG A 45 -6.50 11.56 -6.27
C ARG A 45 -6.51 10.16 -6.88
N ASP A 46 -5.45 9.80 -7.60
CA ASP A 46 -5.35 8.56 -8.36
C ASP A 46 -4.78 7.43 -7.49
N LEU A 47 -4.05 7.80 -6.42
CA LEU A 47 -3.57 6.88 -5.39
C LEU A 47 -4.69 6.44 -4.43
N LEU A 48 -5.55 7.37 -4.01
CA LEU A 48 -6.57 7.15 -2.98
C LEU A 48 -7.43 5.89 -3.22
N PRO A 49 -7.96 5.62 -4.43
CA PRO A 49 -8.73 4.41 -4.70
C PRO A 49 -7.95 3.11 -4.49
N LEU A 50 -6.62 3.10 -4.73
CA LEU A 50 -5.78 1.91 -4.54
C LEU A 50 -5.50 1.60 -3.08
N VAL A 51 -5.31 2.64 -2.26
CA VAL A 51 -4.88 2.49 -0.85
C VAL A 51 -6.01 2.65 0.16
N ARG A 52 -7.26 2.85 -0.29
CA ARG A 52 -8.42 3.08 0.60
C ARG A 52 -8.72 1.94 1.59
N GLY A 53 -8.15 0.76 1.37
CA GLY A 53 -8.39 -0.44 2.18
C GLY A 53 -7.41 -0.67 3.33
N PHE A 54 -6.56 0.31 3.65
CA PHE A 54 -5.55 0.27 4.70
C PHE A 54 -5.89 1.16 5.90
#